data_AF-A0A5B6UZ57-F1
#
_entry.id   AF-A0A5B6UZ57-F1
#
_cell.length_a   1.000
_cell.length_b   1.000
_cell.length_c   1.000
_cell.angle_alpha   90.00
_cell.angle_beta   90.00
_cell.angle_gamma   90.00
#
_symmetry.space_group_name_H-M   'P 1'
#
loop_
_entity.id
_entity.type
_entity.pdbx_description
1 polymer ?
#
loop_
_entity_poly.entity_id
_entity_poly.type
_entity_poly.pdbx_seq_one_letter_code
_entity_poly.pdbx_strand_id
1 'polypeptide(L)'
;MAIAVRSSRGGGSGGVGAGFRSLFSYRIFISALFSLLFIVTVSVLLTSRPPPTHHHSSLPSGANAYMHRTFLALNSDPLKTRLDLIYKQANDHITLVKTYAAYARKLKLENSKQLKMFDDLAKNFSDLTSKPSLFETNGNLDEDVLRQFEKEVKDRVKFARLMVAESKENYDNQLKIQKLKDTIFSVSESLGKAKKNGALASSIAAKSIPKSLHCLAMRLVEERISHPEKYKEESPKAEFEDPSLYHYAVFSDNVIAVSVVVRSVVKNAEEPWKHVFHVVTDRMNVAAMKVWFRMRPVEGGAHLEVKAVEDYSFLNSSYAPVLRQIESAKKQRFNFEKTTENVTKDGSNMKLKNPESMSMLNHLRFYLPEMYPKLHKILLLDDDVVVQKDLTGLWKIDLAGKVNGAVETCFGSFHRFSQYLNFTHPLIKERFNPKACAWAYGMNIFDLDAWRREKCTETYEEWQNLNEDRTLWKLGALPPGLITFYSLTKSLDKSWHVLGLGYNPSISMDEINNAAVIHYNGNMKPWLDIAMNQYKNLWTKYVDNDMEFVQMCNFGV
;
A
#
# COMPACT_ATOMS: atom_id res chain seq x y z
N MET A 1 5.00 9.89 -56.48
CA MET A 1 4.19 10.68 -57.43
C MET A 1 2.89 11.04 -56.75
N ALA A 2 2.51 12.31 -56.87
CA ALA A 2 1.39 12.96 -56.21
C ALA A 2 0.03 12.62 -56.85
N ILE A 3 -1.03 13.25 -56.30
CA ILE A 3 -2.39 13.53 -56.83
C ILE A 3 -3.47 12.69 -56.13
N ALA A 4 -4.58 13.23 -55.61
CA ALA A 4 -4.95 14.61 -55.27
C ALA A 4 -6.18 14.58 -54.35
N VAL A 5 -6.18 15.51 -53.40
CA VAL A 5 -7.33 15.92 -52.60
C VAL A 5 -8.24 16.78 -53.49
N ARG A 6 -9.55 16.49 -53.51
CA ARG A 6 -10.57 17.40 -54.05
C ARG A 6 -11.57 17.74 -52.96
N SER A 7 -11.47 18.97 -52.44
CA SER A 7 -12.51 19.60 -51.65
C SER A 7 -13.55 20.22 -52.59
N SER A 8 -14.84 20.04 -52.31
CA SER A 8 -15.87 20.99 -52.68
C SER A 8 -16.74 21.30 -51.45
N ARG A 9 -17.12 22.57 -51.38
CA ARG A 9 -17.69 23.29 -50.24
C ARG A 9 -19.09 23.77 -50.65
N GLY A 10 -20.02 23.80 -49.69
CA GLY A 10 -21.38 24.40 -49.80
C GLY A 10 -22.47 23.35 -49.56
N GLY A 11 -23.32 23.39 -48.55
CA GLY A 11 -23.76 24.47 -47.67
C GLY A 11 -25.29 24.61 -47.82
N GLY A 12 -26.07 24.25 -46.78
CA GLY A 12 -27.50 24.59 -46.72
C GLY A 12 -28.44 23.61 -46.01
N SER A 13 -28.65 23.87 -44.70
CA SER A 13 -29.87 23.70 -43.89
C SER A 13 -30.55 22.33 -43.68
N GLY A 14 -30.67 21.94 -42.40
CA GLY A 14 -31.88 21.30 -41.87
C GLY A 14 -31.67 20.15 -40.86
N GLY A 15 -31.88 20.40 -39.57
CA GLY A 15 -32.37 19.37 -38.62
C GLY A 15 -31.37 18.74 -37.65
N VAL A 16 -30.98 19.48 -36.61
CA VAL A 16 -30.38 18.92 -35.38
C VAL A 16 -31.50 18.56 -34.41
N GLY A 17 -31.49 17.33 -33.87
CA GLY A 17 -32.15 17.02 -32.59
C GLY A 17 -32.78 15.64 -32.51
N ALA A 18 -32.07 14.67 -31.89
CA ALA A 18 -32.67 13.61 -31.04
C ALA A 18 -31.65 12.57 -30.53
N GLY A 19 -30.47 12.40 -31.15
CA GLY A 19 -29.59 11.24 -30.86
C GLY A 19 -28.63 11.35 -29.67
N PHE A 20 -28.21 12.55 -29.25
CA PHE A 20 -27.06 12.71 -28.35
C PHE A 20 -27.38 12.78 -26.85
N ARG A 21 -28.65 12.90 -26.44
CA ARG A 21 -29.02 13.01 -25.01
C ARG A 21 -29.16 11.65 -24.30
N SER A 22 -29.37 10.56 -25.03
CA SER A 22 -29.62 9.23 -24.46
C SER A 22 -28.34 8.56 -23.91
N LEU A 23 -27.23 8.65 -24.66
CA LEU A 23 -25.98 7.96 -24.32
C LEU A 23 -25.22 8.56 -23.12
N PHE A 24 -25.34 9.88 -22.91
CA PHE A 24 -24.74 10.57 -21.75
C PHE A 24 -25.49 10.25 -20.44
N SER A 25 -26.81 10.09 -20.49
CA SER A 25 -27.64 9.82 -19.31
C SER A 25 -27.38 8.42 -18.72
N TYR A 26 -27.19 7.41 -19.57
CA TYR A 26 -26.98 6.02 -19.15
C TYR A 26 -25.62 5.79 -18.45
N ARG A 27 -24.56 6.46 -18.91
CA ARG A 27 -23.22 6.38 -18.28
C ARG A 27 -23.18 7.04 -16.90
N ILE A 28 -23.88 8.16 -16.74
CA ILE A 28 -24.01 8.85 -15.44
C ILE A 28 -24.81 7.99 -14.46
N PHE A 29 -25.88 7.34 -14.93
CA PHE A 29 -26.71 6.47 -14.10
C PHE A 29 -25.97 5.22 -13.60
N ILE A 30 -25.19 4.57 -14.47
CA ILE A 30 -24.37 3.41 -14.08
C ILE A 30 -23.28 3.82 -13.09
N SER A 31 -22.62 4.95 -13.32
CA SER A 31 -21.61 5.49 -12.40
C SER A 31 -22.20 5.80 -11.00
N ALA A 32 -23.40 6.37 -10.95
CA ALA A 32 -24.10 6.65 -9.70
C ALA A 32 -24.52 5.36 -8.96
N LEU A 33 -24.96 4.34 -9.70
CA LEU A 33 -25.37 3.05 -9.12
C LEU A 33 -24.19 2.30 -8.51
N PHE A 34 -23.03 2.28 -9.18
CA PHE A 34 -21.82 1.66 -8.64
C PHE A 34 -21.22 2.44 -7.47
N SER A 35 -21.33 3.78 -7.49
CA SER A 35 -20.93 4.61 -6.35
C SER A 35 -21.78 4.33 -5.11
N LEU A 36 -23.09 4.13 -5.28
CA LEU A 36 -24.00 3.74 -4.20
C LEU A 36 -23.70 2.33 -3.65
N LEU A 37 -23.44 1.36 -4.53
CA LEU A 37 -23.04 0.00 -4.13
C LEU A 37 -21.70 -0.03 -3.38
N PHE A 38 -20.77 0.84 -3.76
CA PHE A 38 -19.49 1.01 -3.06
C PHE A 38 -19.68 1.62 -1.67
N ILE A 39 -20.53 2.63 -1.53
CA ILE A 39 -20.83 3.26 -0.22
C ILE A 39 -21.55 2.28 0.73
N VAL A 40 -22.44 1.42 0.20
CA VAL A 40 -23.15 0.41 0.99
C VAL A 40 -22.19 -0.69 1.48
N THR A 41 -21.28 -1.16 0.63
CA THR A 41 -20.32 -2.20 1.02
C THR A 41 -19.28 -1.70 2.03
N VAL A 42 -18.83 -0.45 1.91
CA VAL A 42 -17.95 0.21 2.90
C VAL A 42 -18.66 0.41 4.24
N SER A 43 -19.97 0.72 4.24
CA SER A 43 -20.75 0.92 5.47
C SER A 43 -20.97 -0.39 6.26
N VAL A 44 -21.09 -1.52 5.57
CA VAL A 44 -21.23 -2.84 6.20
C VAL A 44 -19.92 -3.31 6.84
N LEU A 45 -18.77 -2.99 6.25
CA LEU A 45 -17.46 -3.38 6.77
C LEU A 45 -17.03 -2.58 8.01
N LEU A 46 -17.56 -1.36 8.20
CA LEU A 46 -17.21 -0.47 9.32
C LEU A 46 -17.99 -0.74 10.62
N THR A 47 -18.99 -1.63 10.62
CA THR A 47 -19.91 -1.81 11.77
C THR A 47 -19.65 -3.06 12.61
N SER A 48 -18.64 -3.88 12.29
CA SER A 48 -18.34 -5.13 12.99
C SER A 48 -17.09 -5.06 13.87
N ARG A 49 -17.23 -4.54 15.11
CA ARG A 49 -16.61 -4.94 16.42
C ARG A 49 -16.18 -3.78 17.35
N PRO A 50 -16.17 -3.98 18.70
CA PRO A 50 -16.49 -2.94 19.71
C PRO A 50 -15.25 -2.38 20.46
N PRO A 51 -15.36 -1.22 21.14
CA PRO A 51 -14.40 -0.87 22.19
C PRO A 51 -15.00 -0.33 23.51
N PRO A 52 -14.19 -0.27 24.59
CA PRO A 52 -14.60 0.14 25.93
C PRO A 52 -14.54 1.66 26.17
N THR A 53 -15.16 2.03 27.30
CA THR A 53 -15.57 3.32 27.86
C THR A 53 -14.47 4.36 28.13
N HIS A 54 -14.78 5.67 27.99
CA HIS A 54 -14.51 6.71 29.01
C HIS A 54 -15.26 8.04 28.73
N HIS A 55 -15.45 8.84 29.78
CA HIS A 55 -16.46 9.91 29.95
C HIS A 55 -16.08 11.34 29.47
N HIS A 56 -17.14 12.07 29.06
CA HIS A 56 -17.50 13.50 29.24
C HIS A 56 -16.87 14.70 28.45
N SER A 57 -17.63 15.10 27.41
CA SER A 57 -18.25 16.39 26.98
C SER A 57 -17.72 17.81 27.34
N SER A 58 -17.53 18.69 26.33
CA SER A 58 -18.39 19.88 25.97
C SER A 58 -17.83 20.71 24.77
N LEU A 59 -18.68 21.52 24.10
CA LEU A 59 -18.44 22.34 22.87
C LEU A 59 -19.14 23.73 22.98
N PRO A 60 -18.90 24.80 22.15
CA PRO A 60 -19.20 24.82 20.68
C PRO A 60 -18.47 25.85 19.74
N SER A 61 -18.70 25.69 18.41
CA SER A 61 -18.82 26.71 17.31
C SER A 61 -17.97 26.46 16.05
N GLY A 62 -18.61 26.64 14.87
CA GLY A 62 -18.05 26.97 13.54
C GLY A 62 -16.98 26.07 12.90
N ALA A 63 -17.26 25.50 11.72
CA ALA A 63 -16.36 24.64 10.90
C ALA A 63 -16.00 23.24 11.47
N ASN A 64 -16.34 22.96 12.73
CA ASN A 64 -16.08 21.71 13.45
C ASN A 64 -17.11 20.58 13.23
N ALA A 65 -17.99 20.66 12.22
CA ALA A 65 -19.13 19.76 12.07
C ALA A 65 -18.77 18.29 11.77
N TYR A 66 -17.58 18.02 11.25
CA TYR A 66 -17.09 16.65 11.05
C TYR A 66 -16.45 16.05 12.32
N MET A 67 -15.80 16.89 13.12
CA MET A 67 -15.20 16.51 14.42
C MET A 67 -16.24 16.37 15.53
N HIS A 68 -17.37 17.09 15.44
CA HIS A 68 -18.38 17.07 16.50
C HIS A 68 -19.31 15.85 16.48
N ARG A 69 -19.39 15.13 15.35
CA ARG A 69 -20.17 13.88 15.26
C ARG A 69 -19.55 12.73 16.04
N THR A 70 -18.23 12.74 16.23
CA THR A 70 -17.51 11.68 16.96
C THR A 70 -17.66 11.82 18.47
N PHE A 71 -17.91 13.04 18.98
CA PHE A 71 -17.94 13.30 20.42
C PHE A 71 -19.31 13.03 21.10
N LEU A 72 -20.42 13.11 20.35
CA LEU A 72 -21.75 12.71 20.86
C LEU A 72 -21.95 11.18 20.91
N ALA A 73 -21.07 10.42 20.24
CA ALA A 73 -21.11 8.95 20.26
C ALA A 73 -20.56 8.36 21.58
N LEU A 74 -19.78 9.11 22.37
CA LEU A 74 -19.24 8.64 23.65
C LEU A 74 -20.19 8.79 24.86
N ASN A 75 -21.26 9.59 24.73
CA ASN A 75 -22.25 9.81 25.79
C ASN A 75 -23.66 9.27 25.43
N SER A 76 -23.79 8.56 24.31
CA SER A 76 -25.05 7.91 23.96
C SER A 76 -25.04 6.46 24.42
N ASP A 77 -26.10 6.07 25.12
CA ASP A 77 -26.31 4.70 25.60
C ASP A 77 -25.98 3.69 24.47
N PRO A 78 -25.05 2.75 24.67
CA PRO A 78 -24.64 1.77 23.66
C PRO A 78 -25.81 0.93 23.14
N LEU A 79 -26.87 0.75 23.94
CA LEU A 79 -28.10 0.09 23.49
C LEU A 79 -28.92 1.00 22.58
N LYS A 80 -28.96 2.30 22.85
CA LYS A 80 -29.67 3.29 22.03
C LYS A 80 -28.97 3.52 20.69
N THR A 81 -27.65 3.60 20.66
CA THR A 81 -26.88 3.70 19.40
C THR A 81 -27.01 2.42 18.56
N ARG A 82 -26.98 1.24 19.18
CA ARG A 82 -27.27 -0.02 18.49
C ARG A 82 -28.70 -0.06 17.94
N LEU A 83 -29.68 0.40 18.72
CA LEU A 83 -31.08 0.51 18.30
C LEU A 83 -31.24 1.48 17.12
N ASP A 84 -30.60 2.65 17.16
CA ASP A 84 -30.58 3.63 16.08
C ASP A 84 -29.93 3.07 14.81
N LEU A 85 -28.86 2.27 14.95
CA LEU A 85 -28.22 1.58 13.83
C LEU A 85 -29.15 0.55 13.19
N ILE A 86 -29.87 -0.22 14.02
CA ILE A 86 -30.88 -1.18 13.56
C ILE A 86 -32.02 -0.44 12.84
N TYR A 87 -32.53 0.67 13.41
CA TYR A 87 -33.56 1.49 12.77
C TYR A 87 -33.08 2.09 11.45
N LYS A 88 -31.84 2.55 11.39
CA LYS A 88 -31.24 3.07 10.16
C LYS A 88 -31.13 1.98 9.11
N GLN A 89 -30.61 0.81 9.48
CA GLN A 89 -30.52 -0.35 8.59
C GLN A 89 -31.90 -0.77 8.08
N ALA A 90 -32.92 -0.79 8.96
CA ALA A 90 -34.30 -1.09 8.57
C ALA A 90 -34.85 -0.03 7.59
N ASN A 91 -34.61 1.26 7.84
CA ASN A 91 -35.03 2.34 6.94
C ASN A 91 -34.31 2.30 5.59
N ASP A 92 -33.02 1.97 5.57
CA ASP A 92 -32.24 1.79 4.35
C ASP A 92 -32.81 0.62 3.53
N HIS A 93 -33.15 -0.51 4.17
CA HIS A 93 -33.82 -1.64 3.52
C HIS A 93 -35.24 -1.30 3.05
N ILE A 94 -36.02 -0.53 3.82
CA ILE A 94 -37.35 -0.06 3.38
C ILE A 94 -37.21 0.79 2.11
N THR A 95 -36.21 1.67 2.06
CA THR A 95 -35.92 2.52 0.90
C THR A 95 -35.52 1.67 -0.30
N LEU A 96 -34.67 0.65 -0.09
CA LEU A 96 -34.31 -0.32 -1.11
C LEU A 96 -35.54 -1.04 -1.65
N VAL A 97 -36.39 -1.59 -0.79
CA VAL A 97 -37.62 -2.29 -1.20
C VAL A 97 -38.55 -1.36 -1.97
N LYS A 98 -38.72 -0.11 -1.52
CA LYS A 98 -39.55 0.89 -2.22
C LYS A 98 -39.00 1.24 -3.60
N THR A 99 -37.69 1.38 -3.76
CA THR A 99 -37.06 1.68 -5.05
C THR A 99 -37.20 0.51 -6.02
N TYR A 100 -36.97 -0.74 -5.57
CA TYR A 100 -37.24 -1.93 -6.38
C TYR A 100 -38.71 -2.07 -6.76
N ALA A 101 -39.64 -1.78 -5.84
CA ALA A 101 -41.07 -1.79 -6.13
C ALA A 101 -41.45 -0.73 -7.18
N ALA A 102 -40.88 0.47 -7.11
CA ALA A 102 -41.08 1.51 -8.12
C ALA A 102 -40.52 1.09 -9.49
N TYR A 103 -39.34 0.48 -9.51
CA TYR A 103 -38.73 -0.05 -10.74
C TYR A 103 -39.57 -1.16 -11.37
N ALA A 104 -40.06 -2.11 -10.57
CA ALA A 104 -40.94 -3.17 -11.02
C ALA A 104 -42.26 -2.63 -11.62
N ARG A 105 -42.84 -1.59 -10.99
CA ARG A 105 -44.03 -0.90 -11.54
C ARG A 105 -43.75 -0.24 -12.89
N LYS A 106 -42.60 0.45 -13.01
CA LYS A 106 -42.17 1.07 -14.27
C LYS A 106 -42.02 0.02 -15.37
N LEU A 107 -41.32 -1.07 -15.09
CA LEU A 107 -41.08 -2.16 -16.05
C LEU A 107 -42.39 -2.82 -16.49
N LYS A 108 -43.33 -3.03 -15.57
CA LYS A 108 -44.68 -3.52 -15.89
C LYS A 108 -45.39 -2.59 -16.87
N LEU A 109 -45.38 -1.27 -16.62
CA LEU A 109 -46.03 -0.28 -17.47
C LEU A 109 -45.40 -0.23 -18.87
N GLU A 110 -44.07 -0.26 -18.96
CA GLU A 110 -43.35 -0.29 -20.23
C GLU A 110 -43.68 -1.54 -21.03
N ASN A 111 -43.67 -2.72 -20.40
CA ASN A 111 -44.05 -3.98 -21.04
C ASN A 111 -45.51 -3.97 -21.53
N SER A 112 -46.44 -3.41 -20.73
CA SER A 112 -47.85 -3.28 -21.15
C SER A 112 -48.03 -2.34 -22.34
N LYS A 113 -47.29 -1.22 -22.38
CA LYS A 113 -47.31 -0.31 -23.55
C LYS A 113 -46.78 -1.00 -24.80
N GLN A 114 -45.69 -1.75 -24.65
CA GLN A 114 -45.07 -2.49 -25.75
C GLN A 114 -46.00 -3.60 -26.28
N LEU A 115 -46.70 -4.32 -25.39
CA LEU A 115 -47.71 -5.32 -25.77
C LEU A 115 -48.84 -4.68 -26.59
N LYS A 116 -49.42 -3.58 -26.10
CA LYS A 116 -50.50 -2.87 -26.82
C LYS A 116 -50.05 -2.42 -28.21
N MET A 117 -48.82 -1.91 -28.32
CA MET A 117 -48.24 -1.51 -29.61
C MET A 117 -48.19 -2.69 -30.59
N PHE A 118 -47.80 -3.89 -30.15
CA PHE A 118 -47.79 -5.08 -31.00
C PHE A 118 -49.20 -5.55 -31.38
N ASP A 119 -50.17 -5.48 -30.46
CA ASP A 119 -51.56 -5.81 -30.74
C ASP A 119 -52.17 -4.86 -31.79
N ASP A 120 -51.89 -3.56 -31.69
CA ASP A 120 -52.35 -2.56 -32.65
C ASP A 120 -51.69 -2.76 -34.03
N LEU A 121 -50.40 -3.13 -34.07
CA LEU A 121 -49.72 -3.53 -35.30
C LEU A 121 -50.37 -4.76 -35.95
N ALA A 122 -50.69 -5.79 -35.16
CA ALA A 122 -51.34 -7.00 -35.66
C ALA A 122 -52.72 -6.69 -36.26
N LYS A 123 -53.55 -5.90 -35.56
CA LYS A 123 -54.86 -5.44 -36.05
C LYS A 123 -54.73 -4.67 -37.36
N ASN A 124 -53.77 -3.76 -37.47
CA ASN A 124 -53.52 -2.99 -38.70
C ASN A 124 -53.20 -3.87 -39.92
N PHE A 125 -52.57 -5.04 -39.73
CA PHE A 125 -52.34 -6.02 -40.81
C PHE A 125 -53.58 -6.89 -41.08
N SER A 126 -54.35 -7.25 -40.05
CA SER A 126 -55.63 -7.94 -40.22
C SER A 126 -56.61 -7.08 -41.03
N ASP A 127 -56.69 -5.78 -40.74
CA ASP A 127 -57.55 -4.81 -41.43
C ASP A 127 -57.19 -4.65 -42.93
N LEU A 128 -55.91 -4.80 -43.28
CA LEU A 128 -55.46 -4.83 -44.68
C LEU A 128 -55.95 -6.08 -45.40
N THR A 129 -55.99 -7.22 -44.70
CA THR A 129 -56.37 -8.53 -45.25
C THR A 129 -57.89 -8.66 -45.38
N SER A 130 -58.65 -7.90 -44.59
CA SER A 130 -60.12 -7.87 -44.61
C SER A 130 -60.72 -6.80 -45.54
N LYS A 131 -59.92 -6.03 -46.28
CA LYS A 131 -60.42 -5.09 -47.30
C LYS A 131 -61.01 -5.90 -48.47
N PRO A 132 -62.34 -5.91 -48.71
CA PRO A 132 -62.98 -6.77 -49.72
C PRO A 132 -62.71 -6.33 -51.17
N SER A 133 -62.30 -5.07 -51.37
CA SER A 133 -62.37 -4.37 -52.65
C SER A 133 -61.33 -4.75 -53.71
N LEU A 134 -60.41 -5.69 -53.43
CA LEU A 134 -59.43 -6.18 -54.41
C LEU A 134 -59.59 -7.67 -54.75
N PHE A 135 -60.35 -8.44 -53.96
CA PHE A 135 -60.48 -9.89 -54.13
C PHE A 135 -61.86 -10.33 -54.68
N GLU A 136 -62.83 -9.42 -54.80
CA GLU A 136 -64.17 -9.71 -55.31
C GLU A 136 -64.48 -9.13 -56.71
N THR A 137 -63.50 -8.59 -57.44
CA THR A 137 -63.71 -8.08 -58.81
C THR A 137 -63.29 -9.09 -59.88
N ASN A 138 -64.28 -9.74 -60.51
CA ASN A 138 -64.16 -10.44 -61.80
C ASN A 138 -63.97 -9.47 -63.00
N GLY A 139 -63.29 -8.32 -62.80
CA GLY A 139 -63.07 -7.28 -63.81
C GLY A 139 -61.69 -6.63 -63.66
N ASN A 140 -61.16 -6.08 -64.76
CA ASN A 140 -59.80 -5.51 -64.86
C ASN A 140 -59.44 -4.63 -63.65
N LEU A 141 -58.41 -5.06 -62.91
CA LEU A 141 -57.81 -4.26 -61.84
C LEU A 141 -57.10 -3.03 -62.41
N ASP A 142 -57.34 -1.88 -61.80
CA ASP A 142 -56.61 -0.64 -62.07
C ASP A 142 -55.17 -0.74 -61.51
N GLU A 143 -54.17 -0.57 -62.38
CA GLU A 143 -52.75 -0.72 -62.05
C GLU A 143 -52.30 0.35 -61.02
N ASP A 144 -52.90 1.54 -61.05
CA ASP A 144 -52.57 2.63 -60.12
C ASP A 144 -53.09 2.34 -58.70
N VAL A 145 -54.28 1.73 -58.59
CA VAL A 145 -54.86 1.28 -57.31
C VAL A 145 -54.02 0.16 -56.70
N LEU A 146 -53.54 -0.76 -57.53
CA LEU A 146 -52.66 -1.85 -57.09
C LEU A 146 -51.30 -1.32 -56.60
N ARG A 147 -50.70 -0.36 -57.31
CA ARG A 147 -49.44 0.29 -56.90
C ARG A 147 -49.59 1.07 -55.59
N GLN A 148 -50.73 1.74 -55.37
CA GLN A 148 -51.00 2.45 -54.13
C GLN A 148 -51.16 1.50 -52.94
N PHE A 149 -51.86 0.38 -53.13
CA PHE A 149 -51.99 -0.67 -52.12
C PHE A 149 -50.64 -1.33 -51.81
N GLU A 150 -49.83 -1.63 -52.83
CA GLU A 150 -48.49 -2.19 -52.67
C GLU A 150 -47.59 -1.26 -51.84
N LYS A 151 -47.66 0.06 -52.10
CA LYS A 151 -46.93 1.07 -51.33
C LYS A 151 -47.40 1.11 -49.86
N GLU A 152 -48.71 1.11 -49.62
CA GLU A 152 -49.29 1.09 -48.26
C GLU A 152 -48.82 -0.14 -47.46
N VAL A 153 -48.84 -1.33 -48.09
CA VAL A 153 -48.36 -2.58 -47.48
C VAL A 153 -46.86 -2.50 -47.19
N LYS A 154 -46.04 -2.04 -48.15
CA LYS A 154 -44.59 -1.89 -47.97
C LYS A 154 -44.25 -0.95 -46.82
N ASP A 155 -44.92 0.19 -46.70
CA ASP A 155 -44.69 1.17 -45.63
C ASP A 155 -45.06 0.60 -44.26
N ARG A 156 -46.19 -0.12 -44.16
CA ARG A 156 -46.61 -0.79 -42.91
C ARG A 156 -45.66 -1.92 -42.50
N VAL A 157 -45.20 -2.75 -43.45
CA VAL A 157 -44.19 -3.79 -43.22
C VAL A 157 -42.86 -3.17 -42.74
N LYS A 158 -42.44 -2.06 -43.35
CA LYS A 158 -41.23 -1.33 -42.93
C LYS A 158 -41.36 -0.80 -41.50
N PHE A 159 -42.51 -0.20 -41.17
CA PHE A 159 -42.77 0.30 -39.82
C PHE A 159 -42.78 -0.83 -38.77
N ALA A 160 -43.45 -1.94 -39.06
CA ALA A 160 -43.47 -3.10 -38.17
C ALA A 160 -42.07 -3.69 -37.93
N ARG A 161 -41.25 -3.79 -38.99
CA ARG A 161 -39.85 -4.26 -38.87
C ARG A 161 -39.02 -3.35 -37.97
N LEU A 162 -39.19 -2.02 -38.06
CA LEU A 162 -38.48 -1.06 -37.20
C LEU A 162 -38.87 -1.24 -35.72
N MET A 163 -40.16 -1.37 -35.41
CA MET A 163 -40.65 -1.54 -34.04
C MET A 163 -40.22 -2.87 -33.42
N VAL A 164 -40.22 -3.96 -34.21
CA VAL A 164 -39.71 -5.27 -33.78
C VAL A 164 -38.19 -5.19 -33.56
N ALA A 165 -37.45 -4.49 -34.42
CA ALA A 165 -36.00 -4.35 -34.28
C ALA A 165 -35.61 -3.54 -33.03
N GLU A 166 -36.31 -2.44 -32.73
CA GLU A 166 -36.10 -1.65 -31.51
C GLU A 166 -36.40 -2.47 -30.24
N SER A 167 -37.43 -3.31 -30.32
CA SER A 167 -37.85 -4.20 -29.24
C SER A 167 -36.96 -5.43 -29.05
N LYS A 168 -36.10 -5.75 -30.03
CA LYS A 168 -35.35 -7.01 -30.09
C LYS A 168 -34.48 -7.23 -28.86
N GLU A 169 -33.89 -6.18 -28.31
CA GLU A 169 -33.06 -6.25 -27.11
C GLU A 169 -33.80 -6.78 -25.87
N ASN A 170 -35.11 -6.54 -25.77
CA ASN A 170 -35.91 -6.99 -24.64
C ASN A 170 -36.18 -8.50 -24.67
N TYR A 171 -36.07 -9.14 -25.83
CA TYR A 171 -36.40 -10.55 -26.03
C TYR A 171 -35.20 -11.42 -26.44
N ASP A 172 -34.13 -10.81 -26.97
CA ASP A 172 -32.93 -11.51 -27.41
C ASP A 172 -31.99 -11.80 -26.22
N ASN A 173 -32.15 -12.99 -25.65
CA ASN A 173 -31.30 -13.45 -24.55
C ASN A 173 -29.82 -13.55 -24.95
N GLN A 174 -29.50 -13.83 -26.23
CA GLN A 174 -28.10 -13.89 -26.69
C GLN A 174 -27.48 -12.49 -26.68
N LEU A 175 -28.22 -11.48 -27.14
CA LEU A 175 -27.79 -10.08 -27.07
C LEU A 175 -27.60 -9.61 -25.62
N LYS A 176 -28.52 -9.98 -24.71
CA LYS A 176 -28.38 -9.67 -23.28
C LYS A 176 -27.15 -10.33 -22.67
N ILE A 177 -26.90 -11.61 -22.97
CA ILE A 177 -25.71 -12.33 -22.52
C ILE A 177 -24.45 -11.65 -23.06
N GLN A 178 -24.43 -11.26 -24.34
CA GLN A 178 -23.30 -10.57 -24.93
C GLN A 178 -23.03 -9.22 -24.24
N LYS A 179 -24.05 -8.39 -24.04
CA LYS A 179 -23.91 -7.12 -23.32
C LYS A 179 -23.41 -7.30 -21.89
N LEU A 180 -23.88 -8.34 -21.19
CA LEU A 180 -23.39 -8.66 -19.85
C LEU A 180 -21.90 -9.06 -19.89
N LYS A 181 -21.49 -9.91 -20.84
CA LYS A 181 -20.08 -10.29 -21.03
C LYS A 181 -19.21 -9.07 -21.31
N ASP A 182 -19.64 -8.19 -22.21
CA ASP A 182 -18.91 -6.96 -22.55
C ASP A 182 -18.78 -6.04 -21.34
N THR A 183 -19.84 -5.95 -20.51
CA THR A 183 -19.83 -5.19 -19.26
C THR A 183 -18.87 -5.79 -18.24
N ILE A 184 -18.89 -7.12 -18.05
CA ILE A 184 -17.96 -7.83 -17.16
C ILE A 184 -16.52 -7.59 -17.61
N PHE A 185 -16.24 -7.69 -18.90
CA PHE A 185 -14.91 -7.43 -19.46
C PHE A 185 -14.47 -5.98 -19.21
N SER A 186 -15.34 -5.00 -19.49
CA SER A 186 -15.05 -3.58 -19.28
C SER A 186 -14.82 -3.22 -17.80
N VAL A 187 -15.62 -3.79 -16.89
CA VAL A 187 -15.43 -3.61 -15.43
C VAL A 187 -14.15 -4.29 -14.97
N SER A 188 -13.83 -5.48 -15.48
CA SER A 188 -12.58 -6.20 -15.18
C SER A 188 -11.35 -5.41 -15.63
N GLU A 189 -11.39 -4.82 -16.83
CA GLU A 189 -10.33 -3.96 -17.33
C GLU A 189 -10.16 -2.70 -16.47
N SER A 190 -11.28 -2.07 -16.09
CA SER A 190 -11.29 -0.88 -15.22
C SER A 190 -10.74 -1.20 -13.83
N LEU A 191 -11.10 -2.37 -13.27
CA LEU A 191 -10.53 -2.89 -12.02
C LEU A 191 -9.03 -3.14 -12.15
N GLY A 192 -8.57 -3.71 -13.27
CA GLY A 192 -7.16 -3.91 -13.55
C GLY A 192 -6.38 -2.59 -13.59
N LYS A 193 -6.92 -1.56 -14.23
CA LYS A 193 -6.36 -0.20 -14.26
C LYS A 193 -6.33 0.42 -12.86
N ALA A 194 -7.43 0.34 -12.11
CA ALA A 194 -7.52 0.86 -10.74
C ALA A 194 -6.52 0.18 -9.80
N LYS A 195 -6.36 -1.16 -9.89
CA LYS A 195 -5.36 -1.91 -9.10
C LYS A 195 -3.93 -1.47 -9.41
N LYS A 196 -3.58 -1.28 -10.68
CA LYS A 196 -2.24 -0.79 -11.08
C LYS A 196 -1.97 0.61 -10.54
N ASN A 197 -2.94 1.52 -10.66
CA ASN A 197 -2.82 2.88 -10.14
C ASN A 197 -2.72 2.89 -8.61
N GLY A 198 -3.52 2.08 -7.92
CA GLY A 198 -3.45 1.93 -6.46
C GLY A 198 -2.10 1.39 -5.98
N ALA A 199 -1.55 0.39 -6.66
CA ALA A 199 -0.21 -0.14 -6.34
C ALA A 199 0.90 0.91 -6.56
N LEU A 200 0.81 1.70 -7.62
CA LEU A 200 1.74 2.80 -7.88
C LEU A 200 1.63 3.88 -6.79
N ALA A 201 0.42 4.35 -6.48
CA ALA A 201 0.19 5.35 -5.45
C ALA A 201 0.67 4.88 -4.07
N SER A 202 0.41 3.63 -3.71
CA SER A 202 0.90 3.02 -2.47
C SER A 202 2.43 2.95 -2.43
N SER A 203 3.09 2.60 -3.54
CA SER A 203 4.55 2.59 -3.65
C SER A 203 5.15 3.99 -3.51
N ILE A 204 4.51 5.03 -4.06
CA ILE A 204 4.94 6.42 -3.89
C ILE A 204 4.78 6.85 -2.44
N ALA A 205 3.62 6.59 -1.82
CA ALA A 205 3.36 6.93 -0.43
C ALA A 205 4.33 6.24 0.54
N ALA A 206 4.69 4.98 0.27
CA ALA A 206 5.63 4.20 1.09
C ALA A 206 7.07 4.75 1.10
N LYS A 207 7.45 5.46 0.04
CA LYS A 207 8.82 5.99 -0.17
C LYS A 207 8.92 7.50 0.02
N SER A 208 7.78 8.17 0.13
CA SER A 208 7.76 9.60 0.36
C SER A 208 7.95 9.88 1.84
N ILE A 209 8.73 10.91 2.17
CA ILE A 209 8.84 11.39 3.54
C ILE A 209 7.56 12.18 3.88
N PRO A 210 6.77 11.78 4.89
CA PRO A 210 5.61 12.55 5.34
C PRO A 210 5.99 13.97 5.73
N LYS A 211 5.09 14.92 5.45
CA LYS A 211 5.30 16.34 5.81
C LYS A 211 5.55 16.54 7.31
N SER A 212 4.90 15.75 8.15
CA SER A 212 5.05 15.78 9.61
C SER A 212 6.47 15.35 10.03
N LEU A 213 7.00 14.27 9.48
CA LEU A 213 8.38 13.82 9.74
C LEU A 213 9.41 14.81 9.22
N HIS A 214 9.21 15.35 8.02
CA HIS A 214 10.09 16.37 7.46
C HIS A 214 10.09 17.65 8.32
N CYS A 215 8.91 18.12 8.74
CA CYS A 215 8.75 19.26 9.65
C CYS A 215 9.54 19.02 10.94
N LEU A 216 9.39 17.85 11.57
CA LEU A 216 10.06 17.53 12.82
C LEU A 216 11.59 17.57 12.67
N ALA A 217 12.12 16.91 11.64
CA ALA A 217 13.56 16.90 11.40
C ALA A 217 14.11 18.32 11.21
N MET A 218 13.41 19.15 10.44
CA MET A 218 13.81 20.55 10.21
C MET A 218 13.76 21.38 11.50
N ARG A 219 12.73 21.22 12.34
CA ARG A 219 12.62 21.92 13.64
C ARG A 219 13.72 21.52 14.62
N LEU A 220 14.08 20.25 14.67
CA LEU A 220 15.17 19.76 15.51
C LEU A 220 16.53 20.32 15.04
N VAL A 221 16.74 20.43 13.73
CA VAL A 221 17.96 21.06 13.18
C VAL A 221 17.98 22.57 13.47
N GLU A 222 16.85 23.26 13.33
CA GLU A 222 16.69 24.67 13.70
C GLU A 222 17.06 24.88 15.18
N GLU A 223 16.53 24.05 16.08
CA GLU A 223 16.82 24.07 17.52
C GLU A 223 18.33 23.89 17.82
N ARG A 224 19.02 23.02 17.08
CA ARG A 224 20.49 22.86 17.20
C ARG A 224 21.23 24.15 16.84
N ILE A 225 20.81 24.78 15.74
CA ILE A 225 21.46 25.97 15.19
C ILE A 225 21.23 27.18 16.10
N SER A 226 20.02 27.30 16.66
CA SER A 226 19.68 28.39 17.59
C SER A 226 20.36 28.25 18.95
N HIS A 227 20.61 27.02 19.41
CA HIS A 227 21.17 26.75 20.74
C HIS A 227 22.41 25.83 20.70
N PRO A 228 23.50 26.22 20.00
CA PRO A 228 24.64 25.33 19.74
C PRO A 228 25.35 24.86 21.03
N GLU A 229 25.39 25.72 22.05
CA GLU A 229 26.02 25.44 23.35
C GLU A 229 25.33 24.31 24.11
N LYS A 230 24.00 24.14 23.94
CA LYS A 230 23.20 23.10 24.61
C LYS A 230 23.43 21.70 24.04
N TYR A 231 23.91 21.60 22.80
CA TYR A 231 24.02 20.34 22.06
C TYR A 231 25.46 20.03 21.64
N LYS A 232 26.43 20.47 22.44
CA LYS A 232 27.85 20.11 22.30
C LYS A 232 28.04 18.61 22.44
N GLU A 233 29.03 18.09 21.72
CA GLU A 233 29.36 16.67 21.75
C GLU A 233 30.03 16.31 23.06
N GLU A 234 29.50 15.30 23.74
CA GLU A 234 30.10 14.73 24.95
C GLU A 234 31.18 13.72 24.55
N SER A 235 32.16 13.54 25.43
CA SER A 235 33.16 12.48 25.29
C SER A 235 32.49 11.10 25.31
N PRO A 236 33.01 10.12 24.53
CA PRO A 236 32.55 8.74 24.60
C PRO A 236 32.61 8.21 26.02
N LYS A 237 31.53 7.56 26.46
CA LYS A 237 31.45 6.91 27.78
C LYS A 237 31.93 5.46 27.68
N ALA A 238 32.47 4.91 28.76
CA ALA A 238 33.05 3.57 28.77
C ALA A 238 31.99 2.47 28.55
N GLU A 239 30.75 2.73 28.96
CA GLU A 239 29.59 1.85 28.84
C GLU A 239 29.25 1.50 27.38
N PHE A 240 29.65 2.34 26.41
CA PHE A 240 29.44 2.05 25.00
C PHE A 240 30.33 0.92 24.47
N GLU A 241 31.35 0.50 25.21
CA GLU A 241 32.27 -0.56 24.83
C GLU A 241 32.33 -1.71 25.84
N ASP A 242 31.52 -1.66 26.90
CA ASP A 242 31.51 -2.65 27.98
C ASP A 242 30.74 -3.92 27.57
N PRO A 243 31.42 -5.04 27.28
CA PRO A 243 30.76 -6.25 26.79
C PRO A 243 29.83 -6.93 27.83
N SER A 244 29.81 -6.48 29.08
CA SER A 244 28.90 -6.99 30.12
C SER A 244 27.48 -6.43 30.01
N LEU A 245 27.27 -5.38 29.21
CA LEU A 245 25.98 -4.73 29.01
C LEU A 245 25.22 -5.29 27.79
N TYR A 246 23.95 -4.91 27.65
CA TYR A 246 23.09 -5.34 26.55
C TYR A 246 23.11 -4.31 25.41
N HIS A 247 23.86 -4.60 24.35
CA HIS A 247 24.06 -3.70 23.22
C HIS A 247 23.05 -3.91 22.09
N TYR A 248 22.47 -2.80 21.63
CA TYR A 248 21.49 -2.76 20.55
C TYR A 248 22.04 -1.92 19.40
N ALA A 249 22.01 -2.44 18.18
CA ALA A 249 22.30 -1.67 16.97
C ALA A 249 20.99 -1.26 16.29
N VAL A 250 20.81 0.05 16.03
CA VAL A 250 19.63 0.60 15.34
C VAL A 250 20.10 1.53 14.23
N PHE A 251 19.72 1.24 12.99
CA PHE A 251 20.13 2.01 11.82
C PHE A 251 18.91 2.64 11.16
N SER A 252 18.84 3.97 11.14
CA SER A 252 17.66 4.69 10.63
C SER A 252 17.93 6.16 10.39
N ASP A 253 17.19 6.74 9.46
CA ASP A 253 17.08 8.18 9.22
C ASP A 253 15.81 8.79 9.86
N ASN A 254 15.00 8.00 10.56
CA ASN A 254 13.71 8.40 11.11
C ASN A 254 13.74 8.55 12.63
N VAL A 255 13.76 9.81 13.09
CA VAL A 255 13.85 10.16 14.52
C VAL A 255 12.75 9.53 15.36
N ILE A 256 11.49 9.57 14.91
CA ILE A 256 10.38 9.04 15.70
C ILE A 256 10.42 7.51 15.73
N ALA A 257 10.76 6.87 14.61
CA ALA A 257 10.86 5.41 14.54
C ALA A 257 11.91 4.89 15.54
N VAL A 258 13.11 5.47 15.54
CA VAL A 258 14.17 5.15 16.53
C VAL A 258 13.70 5.43 17.96
N SER A 259 13.06 6.57 18.21
CA SER A 259 12.54 6.90 19.53
C SER A 259 11.53 5.86 20.03
N VAL A 260 10.67 5.34 19.15
CA VAL A 260 9.70 4.29 19.49
C VAL A 260 10.40 2.98 19.82
N VAL A 261 11.41 2.57 19.04
CA VAL A 261 12.21 1.38 19.32
C VAL A 261 12.85 1.48 20.71
N VAL A 262 13.62 2.54 20.95
CA VAL A 262 14.33 2.77 22.23
C VAL A 262 13.34 2.79 23.40
N ARG A 263 12.26 3.58 23.29
CA ARG A 263 11.27 3.69 24.37
C ARG A 263 10.55 2.37 24.62
N SER A 264 10.27 1.60 23.57
CA SER A 264 9.63 0.29 23.70
C SER A 264 10.55 -0.75 24.36
N VAL A 265 11.86 -0.72 24.09
CA VAL A 265 12.82 -1.58 24.80
C VAL A 265 12.88 -1.20 26.28
N VAL A 266 13.15 0.07 26.56
CA VAL A 266 13.37 0.58 27.93
C VAL A 266 12.15 0.38 28.82
N LYS A 267 10.94 0.66 28.30
CA LYS A 267 9.70 0.54 29.08
C LYS A 267 9.35 -0.90 29.44
N ASN A 268 9.82 -1.87 28.67
CA ASN A 268 9.56 -3.30 28.90
C ASN A 268 10.77 -4.05 29.46
N ALA A 269 11.89 -3.36 29.70
CA ALA A 269 13.10 -3.96 30.25
C ALA A 269 13.00 -4.10 31.78
N GLU A 270 13.52 -5.21 32.31
CA GLU A 270 13.58 -5.43 33.77
C GLU A 270 14.67 -4.57 34.43
N GLU A 271 15.82 -4.40 33.78
CA GLU A 271 16.96 -3.62 34.28
C GLU A 271 17.42 -2.56 33.26
N PRO A 272 16.65 -1.47 33.06
CA PRO A 272 16.89 -0.54 31.94
C PRO A 272 18.30 0.08 31.89
N TRP A 273 18.95 0.29 33.05
CA TRP A 273 20.31 0.84 33.14
C TRP A 273 21.40 -0.06 32.54
N LYS A 274 21.09 -1.34 32.23
CA LYS A 274 22.04 -2.24 31.54
C LYS A 274 21.96 -2.18 30.02
N HIS A 275 21.05 -1.38 29.45
CA HIS A 275 20.79 -1.34 28.02
C HIS A 275 21.59 -0.21 27.36
N VAL A 276 22.25 -0.53 26.25
CA VAL A 276 23.10 0.39 25.49
C VAL A 276 22.64 0.42 24.04
N PHE A 277 22.21 1.58 23.55
CA PHE A 277 21.72 1.78 22.19
C PHE A 277 22.78 2.48 21.34
N HIS A 278 23.18 1.84 20.26
CA HIS A 278 24.00 2.42 19.21
C HIS A 278 23.11 2.79 18.03
N VAL A 279 22.76 4.07 17.96
CA VAL A 279 21.96 4.60 16.85
C VAL A 279 22.92 5.14 15.79
N VAL A 280 22.82 4.61 14.57
CA VAL A 280 23.56 5.15 13.42
C VAL A 280 22.60 5.68 12.38
N THR A 281 22.85 6.91 11.95
CA THR A 281 22.00 7.65 11.00
C THR A 281 22.87 8.30 9.93
N ASP A 282 22.24 8.75 8.85
CA ASP A 282 22.94 9.53 7.82
C ASP A 282 23.32 10.94 8.33
N ARG A 283 24.21 11.59 7.57
CA ARG A 283 24.65 12.97 7.82
C ARG A 283 23.52 13.99 7.91
N MET A 284 22.41 13.79 7.20
CA MET A 284 21.32 14.77 7.16
C MET A 284 20.49 14.75 8.44
N ASN A 285 20.38 13.58 9.08
CA ASN A 285 19.51 13.36 10.23
C ASN A 285 20.28 13.29 11.57
N VAL A 286 21.62 13.17 11.56
CA VAL A 286 22.43 13.08 12.80
C VAL A 286 22.20 14.25 13.76
N ALA A 287 22.09 15.47 13.25
CA ALA A 287 21.85 16.66 14.06
C ALA A 287 20.48 16.59 14.75
N ALA A 288 19.43 16.25 14.00
CA ALA A 288 18.07 16.13 14.51
C ALA A 288 17.97 15.02 15.57
N MET A 289 18.56 13.86 15.29
CA MET A 289 18.57 12.70 16.17
C MET A 289 19.31 12.99 17.49
N LYS A 290 20.47 13.65 17.44
CA LYS A 290 21.22 14.10 18.63
C LYS A 290 20.40 15.09 19.48
N VAL A 291 19.73 16.06 18.85
CA VAL A 291 18.87 17.02 19.58
C VAL A 291 17.70 16.30 20.25
N TRP A 292 17.01 15.41 19.53
CA TRP A 292 15.89 14.64 20.08
C TRP A 292 16.26 13.94 21.39
N PHE A 293 17.32 13.12 21.37
CA PHE A 293 17.73 12.35 22.55
C PHE A 293 18.40 13.19 23.66
N ARG A 294 18.73 14.47 23.39
CA ARG A 294 19.11 15.42 24.44
C ARG A 294 17.92 16.15 25.06
N MET A 295 16.91 16.47 24.27
CA MET A 295 15.66 17.04 24.79
C MET A 295 14.82 15.99 25.53
N ARG A 296 14.91 14.73 25.10
CA ARG A 296 14.26 13.56 25.70
C ARG A 296 15.31 12.50 26.05
N PRO A 297 16.03 12.67 27.17
CA PRO A 297 16.93 11.65 27.67
C PRO A 297 16.20 10.32 27.88
N VAL A 298 16.89 9.23 27.63
CA VAL A 298 16.32 7.89 27.79
C VAL A 298 16.00 7.63 29.26
N GLU A 299 14.79 7.14 29.53
CA GLU A 299 14.33 6.83 30.88
C GLU A 299 15.08 5.63 31.48
N GLY A 300 15.03 5.48 32.81
CA GLY A 300 15.54 4.28 33.50
C GLY A 300 17.07 4.12 33.53
N GLY A 301 17.83 5.13 33.09
CA GLY A 301 19.29 5.12 33.14
C GLY A 301 19.96 4.37 31.98
N ALA A 302 19.22 4.01 30.94
CA ALA A 302 19.81 3.38 29.76
C ALA A 302 20.77 4.33 29.02
N HIS A 303 21.76 3.75 28.34
CA HIS A 303 22.79 4.49 27.61
C HIS A 303 22.44 4.56 26.12
N LEU A 304 22.64 5.72 25.49
CA LEU A 304 22.40 5.88 24.06
C LEU A 304 23.47 6.78 23.44
N GLU A 305 24.03 6.33 22.33
CA GLU A 305 24.89 7.14 21.46
C GLU A 305 24.28 7.26 20.06
N VAL A 306 24.50 8.41 19.43
CA VAL A 306 24.10 8.69 18.05
C VAL A 306 25.35 9.00 17.24
N LYS A 307 25.65 8.17 16.24
CA LYS A 307 26.77 8.35 15.30
C LYS A 307 26.27 8.55 13.88
N ALA A 308 27.03 9.29 13.09
CA ALA A 308 26.82 9.37 11.65
C ALA A 308 27.50 8.17 10.97
N VAL A 309 27.02 7.79 9.77
CA VAL A 309 27.71 6.81 8.91
C VAL A 309 29.15 7.24 8.66
N GLU A 310 29.38 8.53 8.49
CA GLU A 310 30.68 9.14 8.18
C GLU A 310 31.68 9.09 9.35
N ASP A 311 31.23 8.84 10.58
CA ASP A 311 32.10 8.72 11.74
C ASP A 311 32.95 7.43 11.69
N TYR A 312 32.54 6.45 10.88
CA TYR A 312 33.24 5.19 10.69
C TYR A 312 34.24 5.28 9.53
N SER A 313 35.49 5.65 9.84
CA SER A 313 36.55 5.88 8.85
C SER A 313 36.90 4.67 7.97
N PHE A 314 36.64 3.45 8.45
CA PHE A 314 36.84 2.22 7.67
C PHE A 314 35.83 2.09 6.52
N LEU A 315 34.64 2.71 6.63
CA LEU A 315 33.61 2.69 5.59
C LEU A 315 33.96 3.70 4.47
N ASN A 316 34.81 3.26 3.56
CA ASN A 316 35.15 3.99 2.34
C ASN A 316 34.96 3.10 1.10
N SER A 317 34.92 3.71 -0.08
CA SER A 317 34.63 3.02 -1.35
C SER A 317 35.68 2.00 -1.78
N SER A 318 36.88 2.05 -1.18
CA SER A 318 37.93 1.05 -1.39
C SER A 318 37.66 -0.21 -0.58
N TYR A 319 37.11 -0.06 0.63
CA TYR A 319 36.79 -1.17 1.52
C TYR A 319 35.41 -1.75 1.23
N ALA A 320 34.35 -0.93 1.25
CA ALA A 320 32.96 -1.39 1.15
C ALA A 320 32.44 -1.39 -0.31
N PRO A 321 32.20 -2.56 -0.93
CA PRO A 321 31.75 -2.65 -2.33
C PRO A 321 30.40 -1.97 -2.58
N VAL A 322 29.50 -2.05 -1.59
CA VAL A 322 28.17 -1.44 -1.69
C VAL A 322 28.25 0.08 -1.78
N LEU A 323 29.18 0.71 -1.04
CA LEU A 323 29.37 2.15 -1.09
C LEU A 323 29.86 2.58 -2.47
N ARG A 324 30.82 1.84 -3.03
CA ARG A 324 31.30 2.03 -4.41
C ARG A 324 30.17 1.92 -5.44
N GLN A 325 29.28 0.93 -5.29
CA GLN A 325 28.12 0.77 -6.16
C GLN A 325 27.11 1.92 -6.02
N ILE A 326 26.86 2.39 -4.79
CA ILE A 326 25.98 3.55 -4.51
C ILE A 326 26.53 4.81 -5.18
N GLU A 327 27.81 5.10 -5.01
CA GLU A 327 28.46 6.28 -5.60
C GLU A 327 28.46 6.23 -7.13
N SER A 328 28.78 5.06 -7.69
CA SER A 328 28.74 4.84 -9.14
C SER A 328 27.33 5.05 -9.71
N ALA A 329 26.31 4.53 -9.03
CA ALA A 329 24.92 4.74 -9.42
C ALA A 329 24.49 6.21 -9.31
N LYS A 330 24.91 6.94 -8.25
CA LYS A 330 24.66 8.37 -8.09
C LYS A 330 25.31 9.18 -9.23
N LYS A 331 26.55 8.86 -9.59
CA LYS A 331 27.27 9.52 -10.70
C LYS A 331 26.60 9.29 -12.05
N GLN A 332 26.17 8.06 -12.34
CA GLN A 332 25.43 7.74 -13.57
C GLN A 332 24.11 8.51 -13.67
N ARG A 333 23.36 8.61 -12.55
CA ARG A 333 22.13 9.41 -12.49
C ARG A 333 22.36 10.88 -12.80
N PHE A 334 23.34 11.48 -12.13
CA PHE A 334 23.68 12.89 -12.34
C PHE A 334 24.07 13.18 -13.79
N ASN A 335 24.82 12.28 -14.44
CA ASN A 335 25.16 12.40 -15.85
C ASN A 335 23.93 12.25 -16.76
N PHE A 336 22.99 11.37 -16.41
CA PHE A 336 21.75 11.19 -17.16
C PHE A 336 20.84 12.41 -17.06
N GLU A 337 20.65 12.95 -15.85
CA GLU A 337 19.85 14.16 -15.60
C GLU A 337 20.38 15.36 -16.40
N LYS A 338 21.69 15.58 -16.40
CA LYS A 338 22.35 16.59 -17.25
C LYS A 338 22.16 16.38 -18.75
N THR A 339 22.02 15.14 -19.19
CA THR A 339 21.81 14.81 -20.62
C THR A 339 20.34 15.02 -21.02
N THR A 340 19.39 14.77 -20.11
CA THR A 340 17.95 14.99 -20.34
C THR A 340 17.51 16.46 -20.30
N GLU A 341 18.31 17.38 -19.77
CA GLU A 341 18.09 18.82 -19.98
C GLU A 341 18.26 19.22 -21.46
N ASN A 342 18.95 18.41 -22.27
CA ASN A 342 19.22 18.68 -23.69
C ASN A 342 18.34 17.88 -24.67
N VAL A 343 17.46 16.98 -24.21
CA VAL A 343 16.61 16.16 -25.11
C VAL A 343 15.18 16.12 -24.59
N THR A 344 14.28 16.78 -25.33
CA THR A 344 12.85 16.69 -25.13
C THR A 344 12.33 15.29 -25.49
N LYS A 345 11.48 14.75 -24.61
CA LYS A 345 10.52 13.66 -24.84
C LYS A 345 11.09 12.35 -25.41
N ASP A 346 11.44 11.43 -24.50
CA ASP A 346 10.92 10.07 -24.65
C ASP A 346 10.68 9.37 -23.30
N GLY A 347 9.44 8.98 -23.06
CA GLY A 347 8.89 8.55 -21.77
C GLY A 347 9.08 7.06 -21.47
N SER A 348 10.12 6.43 -22.00
CA SER A 348 10.30 4.98 -21.89
C SER A 348 11.74 4.60 -21.56
N ASN A 349 12.21 4.96 -20.37
CA ASN A 349 13.27 4.24 -19.64
C ASN A 349 13.33 4.65 -18.15
N MET A 350 12.17 4.87 -17.52
CA MET A 350 12.07 5.19 -16.09
C MET A 350 12.39 4.01 -15.14
N LYS A 351 13.20 3.03 -15.59
CA LYS A 351 13.82 2.02 -14.72
C LYS A 351 15.05 2.60 -14.02
N LEU A 352 14.99 3.85 -13.56
CA LEU A 352 15.97 4.39 -12.64
C LEU A 352 15.71 3.74 -11.27
N LYS A 353 16.27 2.53 -11.13
CA LYS A 353 16.16 1.61 -9.99
C LYS A 353 16.27 2.36 -8.66
N ASN A 354 15.34 2.07 -7.74
CA ASN A 354 15.10 2.77 -6.46
C ASN A 354 16.40 3.08 -5.67
N PRO A 355 16.67 4.34 -5.27
CA PRO A 355 17.84 4.69 -4.43
C PRO A 355 17.82 4.10 -3.03
N GLU A 356 16.63 3.99 -2.42
CA GLU A 356 16.49 3.60 -1.00
C GLU A 356 16.87 2.15 -0.72
N SER A 357 16.68 1.27 -1.71
CA SER A 357 17.16 -0.12 -1.63
C SER A 357 18.68 -0.25 -1.67
N MET A 358 19.39 0.88 -1.83
CA MET A 358 20.83 1.03 -1.73
C MET A 358 21.18 2.14 -0.71
N SER A 359 20.40 2.30 0.35
CA SER A 359 20.84 3.14 1.47
C SER A 359 21.99 2.44 2.19
N MET A 360 23.09 3.15 2.43
CA MET A 360 24.22 2.61 3.19
C MET A 360 23.79 2.18 4.60
N LEU A 361 22.79 2.85 5.20
CA LEU A 361 22.22 2.49 6.50
C LEU A 361 21.71 1.04 6.52
N ASN A 362 21.11 0.57 5.43
CA ASN A 362 20.63 -0.81 5.33
C ASN A 362 21.77 -1.83 5.28
N HIS A 363 22.96 -1.43 4.87
CA HIS A 363 24.11 -2.31 4.70
C HIS A 363 25.12 -2.23 5.86
N LEU A 364 25.00 -1.25 6.76
CA LEU A 364 25.79 -1.19 8.00
C LEU A 364 25.68 -2.47 8.84
N ARG A 365 24.54 -3.16 8.75
CA ARG A 365 24.31 -4.44 9.45
C ARG A 365 25.36 -5.50 9.14
N PHE A 366 26.08 -5.41 8.02
CA PHE A 366 27.13 -6.35 7.66
C PHE A 366 28.51 -5.98 8.21
N TYR A 367 28.63 -4.84 8.90
CA TYR A 367 29.87 -4.30 9.44
C TYR A 367 29.85 -4.21 10.97
N LEU A 368 28.92 -4.92 11.63
CA LEU A 368 28.77 -4.88 13.09
C LEU A 368 30.07 -5.24 13.85
N PRO A 369 30.85 -6.26 13.46
CA PRO A 369 32.11 -6.56 14.13
C PRO A 369 33.17 -5.46 14.01
N GLU A 370 33.22 -4.76 12.87
CA GLU A 370 34.14 -3.65 12.60
C GLU A 370 33.71 -2.38 13.35
N MET A 371 32.40 -2.15 13.48
CA MET A 371 31.84 -1.03 14.24
C MET A 371 32.02 -1.22 15.75
N TYR A 372 31.93 -2.45 16.24
CA TYR A 372 31.97 -2.77 17.67
C TYR A 372 32.97 -3.91 17.98
N PRO A 373 34.27 -3.67 17.85
CA PRO A 373 35.31 -4.70 17.94
C PRO A 373 35.48 -5.30 19.34
N LYS A 374 35.03 -4.61 20.39
CA LYS A 374 35.14 -5.06 21.80
C LYS A 374 33.95 -5.90 22.27
N LEU A 375 32.86 -5.92 21.51
CA LEU A 375 31.64 -6.62 21.89
C LEU A 375 31.65 -8.08 21.40
N HIS A 376 31.01 -8.96 22.19
CA HIS A 376 30.84 -10.39 21.91
C HIS A 376 29.49 -10.71 21.27
N LYS A 377 28.42 -10.05 21.73
CA LYS A 377 27.07 -10.18 21.16
C LYS A 377 26.42 -8.83 21.00
N ILE A 378 25.58 -8.69 19.99
CA ILE A 378 24.79 -7.48 19.75
C ILE A 378 23.43 -7.83 19.16
N LEU A 379 22.38 -7.12 19.59
CA LEU A 379 21.05 -7.27 19.03
C LEU A 379 20.79 -6.18 17.99
N LEU A 380 20.53 -6.58 16.75
CA LEU A 380 20.06 -5.67 15.70
C LEU A 380 18.55 -5.50 15.81
N LEU A 381 18.08 -4.26 15.86
CA LEU A 381 16.67 -3.90 15.74
C LEU A 381 16.46 -2.96 14.56
N ASP A 382 15.55 -3.30 13.64
CA ASP A 382 15.12 -2.34 12.60
C ASP A 382 14.23 -1.25 13.23
N ASP A 383 14.09 -0.09 12.58
CA ASP A 383 13.35 1.07 13.11
C ASP A 383 11.82 0.92 13.09
N ASP A 384 11.33 -0.07 12.37
CA ASP A 384 9.93 -0.42 12.20
C ASP A 384 9.49 -1.55 13.14
N VAL A 385 10.18 -1.74 14.27
CA VAL A 385 9.80 -2.70 15.31
C VAL A 385 9.25 -2.03 16.56
N VAL A 386 8.47 -2.80 17.33
CA VAL A 386 8.05 -2.44 18.68
C VAL A 386 8.33 -3.62 19.60
N VAL A 387 9.00 -3.34 20.70
CA VAL A 387 9.31 -4.33 21.74
C VAL A 387 8.21 -4.32 22.80
N GLN A 388 7.72 -5.51 23.16
CA GLN A 388 6.60 -5.72 24.07
C GLN A 388 6.99 -6.49 25.34
N LYS A 389 8.18 -7.10 25.36
CA LYS A 389 8.69 -7.92 26.47
C LYS A 389 10.18 -7.68 26.64
N ASP A 390 10.71 -8.04 27.81
CA ASP A 390 12.14 -7.99 28.08
C ASP A 390 12.93 -8.88 27.09
N LEU A 391 14.01 -8.32 26.53
CA LEU A 391 14.82 -8.97 25.50
C LEU A 391 16.11 -9.60 26.02
N THR A 392 16.43 -9.45 27.32
CA THR A 392 17.71 -9.94 27.88
C THR A 392 17.85 -11.46 27.76
N GLY A 393 16.72 -12.18 27.67
CA GLY A 393 16.68 -13.61 27.38
C GLY A 393 17.40 -14.01 26.08
N LEU A 394 17.45 -13.13 25.07
CA LEU A 394 18.14 -13.41 23.79
C LEU A 394 19.65 -13.62 23.97
N TRP A 395 20.30 -12.90 24.90
CA TRP A 395 21.74 -13.08 25.18
C TRP A 395 22.06 -14.44 25.79
N LYS A 396 21.09 -15.04 26.50
CA LYS A 396 21.19 -16.34 27.17
C LYS A 396 20.97 -17.51 26.21
N ILE A 397 20.50 -17.27 24.99
CA ILE A 397 20.28 -18.32 24.00
C ILE A 397 21.63 -18.86 23.52
N ASP A 398 21.76 -20.19 23.55
CA ASP A 398 22.85 -20.90 22.89
C ASP A 398 22.61 -20.94 21.38
N LEU A 399 23.46 -20.23 20.63
CA LEU A 399 23.43 -20.20 19.17
C LEU A 399 24.09 -21.45 18.55
N ALA A 400 24.59 -22.40 19.34
CA ALA A 400 25.24 -23.63 18.88
C ALA A 400 26.39 -23.36 17.89
N GLY A 401 27.21 -22.36 18.22
CA GLY A 401 28.34 -21.89 17.41
C GLY A 401 27.95 -21.14 16.13
N LYS A 402 26.65 -20.86 15.92
CA LYS A 402 26.14 -20.08 14.78
C LYS A 402 26.28 -18.58 15.04
N VAL A 403 26.35 -17.81 13.96
CA VAL A 403 26.59 -16.35 13.98
C VAL A 403 25.30 -15.58 14.24
N ASN A 404 24.20 -15.97 13.62
CA ASN A 404 22.94 -15.25 13.64
C ASN A 404 21.84 -16.05 14.37
N GLY A 405 21.14 -15.46 15.32
CA GLY A 405 19.87 -15.96 15.83
C GLY A 405 18.71 -15.16 15.24
N ALA A 406 17.83 -15.83 14.49
CA ALA A 406 16.69 -15.20 13.82
C ALA A 406 15.46 -16.10 13.80
N VAL A 407 14.26 -15.51 13.74
CA VAL A 407 13.03 -16.27 13.51
C VAL A 407 12.88 -16.61 12.02
N GLU A 408 12.65 -17.89 11.74
CA GLU A 408 12.35 -18.39 10.41
C GLU A 408 10.95 -17.98 9.95
N THR A 409 10.83 -17.59 8.68
CA THR A 409 9.59 -17.04 8.10
C THR A 409 8.92 -17.95 7.09
N CYS A 410 9.52 -19.10 6.77
CA CYS A 410 8.95 -19.99 5.78
C CYS A 410 7.65 -20.67 6.24
N PHE A 411 6.69 -20.73 5.32
CA PHE A 411 5.44 -21.47 5.48
C PHE A 411 5.16 -22.23 4.18
N GLY A 412 5.25 -23.56 4.20
CA GLY A 412 5.17 -24.36 2.97
C GLY A 412 6.22 -23.94 1.94
N SER A 413 5.79 -23.48 0.76
CA SER A 413 6.64 -22.96 -0.32
C SER A 413 6.94 -21.45 -0.23
N PHE A 414 6.33 -20.74 0.72
CA PHE A 414 6.55 -19.30 0.93
C PHE A 414 7.83 -19.04 1.72
N HIS A 415 8.45 -17.88 1.47
CA HIS A 415 9.68 -17.40 2.10
C HIS A 415 10.80 -18.44 2.10
N ARG A 416 10.99 -19.08 0.94
CA ARG A 416 12.13 -19.96 0.65
C ARG A 416 13.20 -19.18 -0.09
N PHE A 417 14.45 -19.66 -0.05
CA PHE A 417 15.57 -19.05 -0.76
C PHE A 417 15.28 -18.82 -2.25
N SER A 418 14.51 -19.71 -2.89
CA SER A 418 14.08 -19.57 -4.30
C SER A 418 13.27 -18.31 -4.61
N GLN A 419 12.68 -17.65 -3.61
CA GLN A 419 11.96 -16.39 -3.78
C GLN A 419 12.87 -15.16 -3.76
N TYR A 420 14.08 -15.30 -3.20
CA TYR A 420 15.00 -14.19 -2.97
C TYR A 420 16.22 -14.23 -3.89
N LEU A 421 16.68 -15.43 -4.26
CA LEU A 421 17.88 -15.65 -5.07
C LEU A 421 17.53 -16.21 -6.44
N ASN A 422 18.36 -15.88 -7.43
CA ASN A 422 18.19 -16.37 -8.80
C ASN A 422 18.81 -17.76 -9.01
N PHE A 423 18.03 -18.81 -8.78
CA PHE A 423 18.49 -20.20 -8.95
C PHE A 423 18.67 -20.66 -10.41
N THR A 424 18.39 -19.81 -11.40
CA THR A 424 18.83 -20.09 -12.78
C THR A 424 20.32 -19.82 -12.97
N HIS A 425 20.92 -18.99 -12.10
CA HIS A 425 22.35 -18.69 -12.15
C HIS A 425 23.17 -19.84 -11.54
N PRO A 426 24.20 -20.36 -12.23
CA PRO A 426 25.02 -21.49 -11.75
C PRO A 426 25.62 -21.25 -10.35
N LEU A 427 26.21 -20.07 -10.10
CA LEU A 427 26.80 -19.72 -8.80
C LEU A 427 25.83 -19.88 -7.61
N ILE A 428 24.55 -19.53 -7.80
CA ILE A 428 23.54 -19.68 -6.73
C ILE A 428 23.12 -21.14 -6.60
N LYS A 429 22.88 -21.80 -7.74
CA LYS A 429 22.41 -23.20 -7.78
C LYS A 429 23.39 -24.18 -7.16
N GLU A 430 24.69 -23.95 -7.31
CA GLU A 430 25.75 -24.83 -6.80
C GLU A 430 25.98 -24.67 -5.29
N ARG A 431 25.75 -23.48 -4.73
CA ARG A 431 26.10 -23.16 -3.33
C ARG A 431 24.93 -23.16 -2.36
N PHE A 432 23.71 -22.95 -2.84
CA PHE A 432 22.52 -22.80 -1.99
C PHE A 432 21.44 -23.83 -2.31
N ASN A 433 20.62 -24.14 -1.32
CA ASN A 433 19.43 -24.98 -1.50
C ASN A 433 18.19 -24.09 -1.75
N PRO A 434 17.46 -24.25 -2.86
CA PRO A 434 16.26 -23.44 -3.15
C PRO A 434 15.14 -23.64 -2.13
N LYS A 435 15.14 -24.78 -1.42
CA LYS A 435 14.15 -25.12 -0.39
C LYS A 435 14.57 -24.67 1.02
N ALA A 436 15.75 -24.10 1.19
CA ALA A 436 16.16 -23.57 2.49
C ALA A 436 15.15 -22.52 2.99
N CYS A 437 14.88 -22.54 4.29
CA CYS A 437 13.97 -21.61 4.93
C CYS A 437 14.65 -20.24 5.03
N ALA A 438 13.97 -19.18 4.60
CA ALA A 438 14.45 -17.83 4.88
C ALA A 438 14.03 -17.39 6.29
N TRP A 439 14.84 -16.53 6.87
CA TRP A 439 14.54 -15.77 8.08
C TRP A 439 14.38 -14.29 7.70
N ALA A 440 14.04 -13.44 8.67
CA ALA A 440 13.90 -12.02 8.43
C ALA A 440 14.86 -11.20 9.30
N TYR A 441 15.26 -10.06 8.74
CA TYR A 441 15.80 -8.99 9.55
C TYR A 441 14.71 -8.30 10.36
N GLY A 442 15.09 -7.59 11.42
CA GLY A 442 14.19 -6.78 12.25
C GLY A 442 14.44 -6.98 13.72
N MET A 443 14.74 -8.22 14.10
CA MET A 443 15.27 -8.57 15.39
C MET A 443 16.19 -9.77 15.20
N ASN A 444 17.49 -9.55 15.34
CA ASN A 444 18.51 -10.57 15.13
C ASN A 444 19.59 -10.43 16.20
N ILE A 445 19.86 -11.52 16.91
CA ILE A 445 20.99 -11.57 17.84
C ILE A 445 22.21 -12.10 17.10
N PHE A 446 23.31 -11.36 17.13
CA PHE A 446 24.55 -11.76 16.48
C PHE A 446 25.62 -12.08 17.50
N ASP A 447 26.31 -13.21 17.30
CA ASP A 447 27.57 -13.54 17.96
C ASP A 447 28.71 -12.99 17.10
N LEU A 448 29.32 -11.91 17.58
CA LEU A 448 30.37 -11.17 16.88
C LEU A 448 31.69 -11.93 16.88
N ASP A 449 31.94 -12.79 17.86
CA ASP A 449 33.15 -13.62 17.87
C ASP A 449 33.07 -14.73 16.83
N ALA A 450 31.91 -15.38 16.73
CA ALA A 450 31.63 -16.32 15.66
C ALA A 450 31.65 -15.64 14.29
N TRP A 451 31.10 -14.42 14.17
CA TRP A 451 31.13 -13.64 12.93
C TRP A 451 32.57 -13.41 12.45
N ARG A 452 33.46 -12.95 13.34
CA ARG A 452 34.88 -12.70 13.01
C ARG A 452 35.59 -13.99 12.62
N ARG A 453 35.33 -15.10 13.32
CA ARG A 453 35.92 -16.42 13.02
C ARG A 453 35.49 -16.95 11.65
N GLU A 454 34.21 -16.81 11.31
CA GLU A 454 33.63 -17.28 10.05
C GLU A 454 33.82 -16.29 8.89
N LYS A 455 34.40 -15.11 9.14
CA LYS A 455 34.67 -14.08 8.12
C LYS A 455 33.44 -13.68 7.31
N CYS A 456 32.32 -13.45 8.03
CA CYS A 456 31.05 -13.18 7.37
C CYS A 456 31.03 -11.82 6.66
N THR A 457 31.78 -10.83 7.14
CA THR A 457 31.90 -9.52 6.46
C THR A 457 32.56 -9.69 5.10
N GLU A 458 33.67 -10.42 5.03
CA GLU A 458 34.38 -10.70 3.78
C GLU A 458 33.51 -11.49 2.81
N THR A 459 32.79 -12.51 3.31
CA THR A 459 31.83 -13.26 2.50
C THR A 459 30.76 -12.33 1.92
N TYR A 460 30.19 -11.44 2.72
CA TYR A 460 29.22 -10.45 2.26
C TYR A 460 29.80 -9.57 1.15
N GLU A 461 31.02 -9.07 1.32
CA GLU A 461 31.70 -8.22 0.34
C GLU A 461 31.99 -8.93 -0.98
N GLU A 462 32.45 -10.18 -0.92
CA GLU A 462 32.64 -11.04 -2.09
C GLU A 462 31.34 -11.19 -2.89
N TRP A 463 30.23 -11.52 -2.23
CA TRP A 463 28.95 -11.67 -2.90
C TRP A 463 28.41 -10.36 -3.46
N GLN A 464 28.65 -9.23 -2.78
CA GLN A 464 28.28 -7.91 -3.30
C GLN A 464 29.06 -7.56 -4.57
N ASN A 465 30.34 -7.92 -4.64
CA ASN A 465 31.14 -7.77 -5.86
C ASN A 465 30.59 -8.68 -6.99
N LEU A 466 30.27 -9.94 -6.68
CA LEU A 466 29.71 -10.87 -7.68
C LEU A 466 28.34 -10.46 -8.20
N ASN A 467 27.55 -9.71 -7.44
CA ASN A 467 26.22 -9.24 -7.82
C ASN A 467 26.19 -7.77 -8.30
N GLU A 468 27.31 -7.22 -8.78
CA GLU A 468 27.36 -5.84 -9.29
C GLU A 468 26.36 -5.58 -10.43
N ASP A 469 26.12 -6.59 -11.28
CA ASP A 469 25.15 -6.55 -12.38
C ASP A 469 23.69 -6.84 -11.96
N ARG A 470 23.48 -7.26 -10.71
CA ARG A 470 22.20 -7.64 -10.09
C ARG A 470 21.52 -8.85 -10.72
N THR A 471 22.31 -9.80 -11.24
CA THR A 471 21.79 -11.04 -11.81
C THR A 471 21.57 -12.14 -10.77
N LEU A 472 22.26 -12.09 -9.63
CA LEU A 472 22.16 -13.09 -8.56
C LEU A 472 20.95 -12.82 -7.64
N TRP A 473 20.71 -11.55 -7.32
CA TRP A 473 19.47 -11.06 -6.70
C TRP A 473 19.22 -9.60 -7.06
N LYS A 474 17.98 -9.14 -6.88
CA LYS A 474 17.55 -7.82 -7.36
C LYS A 474 17.99 -6.67 -6.44
N LEU A 475 17.44 -6.62 -5.22
CA LEU A 475 17.51 -5.48 -4.31
C LEU A 475 17.27 -5.90 -2.86
N GLY A 476 17.73 -5.07 -1.92
CA GLY A 476 17.50 -5.22 -0.48
C GLY A 476 18.63 -5.93 0.26
N ALA A 477 18.62 -5.80 1.59
CA ALA A 477 19.64 -6.38 2.46
C ALA A 477 19.35 -7.85 2.85
N LEU A 478 18.09 -8.32 2.72
CA LEU A 478 17.75 -9.69 3.08
C LEU A 478 18.44 -10.74 2.20
N PRO A 479 18.41 -10.67 0.85
CA PRO A 479 19.11 -11.66 0.02
C PRO A 479 20.60 -11.82 0.33
N PRO A 480 21.43 -10.76 0.45
CA PRO A 480 22.82 -10.92 0.87
C PRO A 480 22.94 -11.45 2.30
N GLY A 481 22.03 -11.10 3.22
CA GLY A 481 21.97 -11.72 4.55
C GLY A 481 21.77 -13.24 4.51
N LEU A 482 20.82 -13.71 3.72
CA LEU A 482 20.55 -15.15 3.55
C LEU A 482 21.75 -15.91 2.98
N ILE A 483 22.49 -15.27 2.08
CA ILE A 483 23.74 -15.80 1.50
C ILE A 483 24.84 -15.84 2.56
N THR A 484 25.14 -14.70 3.18
CA THR A 484 26.22 -14.53 4.16
C THR A 484 26.07 -15.46 5.36
N PHE A 485 24.85 -15.62 5.88
CA PHE A 485 24.59 -16.46 7.05
C PHE A 485 24.01 -17.83 6.69
N TYR A 486 24.20 -18.29 5.45
CA TYR A 486 23.73 -19.61 5.03
C TYR A 486 24.40 -20.71 5.87
N SER A 487 23.59 -21.56 6.52
CA SER A 487 24.06 -22.56 7.49
C SER A 487 24.75 -21.98 8.74
N LEU A 488 24.77 -20.66 8.92
CA LEU A 488 25.30 -19.93 10.08
C LEU A 488 24.19 -19.24 10.88
N THR A 489 22.93 -19.60 10.65
CA THR A 489 21.76 -19.07 11.38
C THR A 489 21.13 -20.14 12.26
N LYS A 490 20.88 -19.81 13.53
CA LYS A 490 20.06 -20.56 14.48
C LYS A 490 18.63 -20.04 14.42
N SER A 491 17.68 -20.93 14.15
CA SER A 491 16.24 -20.61 14.21
C SER A 491 15.82 -20.34 15.66
N LEU A 492 15.18 -19.21 15.90
CA LEU A 492 14.61 -18.82 17.18
C LEU A 492 13.12 -19.16 17.24
N ASP A 493 12.59 -19.30 18.46
CA ASP A 493 11.17 -19.51 18.68
C ASP A 493 10.33 -18.33 18.13
N LYS A 494 9.18 -18.63 17.52
CA LYS A 494 8.32 -17.62 16.89
C LYS A 494 7.77 -16.57 17.86
N SER A 495 7.73 -16.89 19.17
CA SER A 495 7.35 -15.91 20.20
C SER A 495 8.35 -14.76 20.34
N TRP A 496 9.56 -14.86 19.78
CA TRP A 496 10.51 -13.75 19.81
C TRP A 496 10.20 -12.65 18.80
N HIS A 497 9.71 -12.98 17.59
CA HIS A 497 9.55 -12.04 16.49
C HIS A 497 8.34 -12.38 15.62
N VAL A 498 7.33 -11.50 15.62
CA VAL A 498 6.19 -11.58 14.70
C VAL A 498 6.28 -10.49 13.64
N LEU A 499 6.12 -10.91 12.39
CA LEU A 499 6.24 -10.06 11.21
C LEU A 499 4.91 -9.92 10.48
N GLY A 500 4.85 -8.92 9.61
CA GLY A 500 3.77 -8.73 8.64
C GLY A 500 2.87 -7.55 8.97
N LEU A 501 3.13 -6.78 10.03
CA LEU A 501 2.25 -5.67 10.43
C LEU A 501 2.32 -4.49 9.45
N GLY A 502 3.20 -4.52 8.45
CA GLY A 502 3.28 -3.53 7.36
C GLY A 502 2.74 -4.02 6.00
N TYR A 503 2.15 -5.22 5.90
CA TYR A 503 1.50 -5.68 4.66
C TYR A 503 0.43 -6.78 4.82
N ASN A 504 0.40 -7.51 5.93
CA ASN A 504 -0.50 -8.64 6.16
C ASN A 504 -1.62 -8.27 7.16
N PRO A 505 -2.86 -8.08 6.70
CA PRO A 505 -3.98 -7.76 7.57
C PRO A 505 -4.51 -8.96 8.37
N SER A 506 -3.96 -10.15 8.17
CA SER A 506 -4.47 -11.41 8.74
C SER A 506 -3.69 -11.92 9.95
N ILE A 507 -2.70 -11.16 10.44
CA ILE A 507 -1.95 -11.53 11.65
C ILE A 507 -2.89 -11.41 12.85
N SER A 508 -2.98 -12.47 13.65
CA SER A 508 -3.91 -12.50 14.78
C SER A 508 -3.40 -11.63 15.94
N MET A 509 -4.31 -11.03 16.70
CA MET A 509 -3.94 -10.30 17.92
C MET A 509 -3.31 -11.22 18.97
N ASP A 510 -3.66 -12.51 18.98
CA ASP A 510 -3.05 -13.49 19.90
C ASP A 510 -1.58 -13.73 19.58
N GLU A 511 -1.22 -13.89 18.30
CA GLU A 511 0.19 -13.96 17.87
C GLU A 511 0.94 -12.67 18.24
N ILE A 512 0.33 -11.51 17.99
CA ILE A 512 0.90 -10.19 18.32
C ILE A 512 1.14 -10.07 19.83
N ASN A 513 0.16 -10.40 20.67
CA ASN A 513 0.27 -10.25 22.13
C ASN A 513 1.29 -11.22 22.74
N ASN A 514 1.46 -12.40 22.12
CA ASN A 514 2.42 -13.40 22.59
C ASN A 514 3.87 -13.08 22.18
N ALA A 515 4.08 -12.26 21.16
CA ALA A 515 5.40 -11.93 20.64
C ALA A 515 6.18 -10.93 21.51
N ALA A 516 7.49 -11.14 21.68
CA ALA A 516 8.39 -10.20 22.32
C ALA A 516 8.63 -8.96 21.44
N VAL A 517 8.78 -9.16 20.13
CA VAL A 517 8.95 -8.07 19.15
C VAL A 517 7.92 -8.21 18.02
N ILE A 518 7.25 -7.11 17.69
CA ILE A 518 6.34 -7.02 16.54
C ILE A 518 6.95 -6.11 15.47
N HIS A 519 6.80 -6.49 14.22
CA HIS A 519 7.51 -5.86 13.11
C HIS A 519 6.57 -5.39 12.00
N TYR A 520 6.63 -4.10 11.71
CA TYR A 520 5.91 -3.44 10.62
C TYR A 520 6.68 -3.52 9.29
N ASN A 521 7.32 -4.67 9.02
CA ASN A 521 7.99 -4.91 7.75
C ASN A 521 6.98 -4.82 6.60
N GLY A 522 7.43 -4.33 5.45
CA GLY A 522 6.57 -3.96 4.32
C GLY A 522 6.40 -2.46 4.15
N ASN A 523 5.43 -2.07 3.31
CA ASN A 523 5.25 -0.71 2.83
C ASN A 523 4.30 0.14 3.69
N MET A 524 3.41 -0.49 4.47
CA MET A 524 2.39 0.20 5.28
C MET A 524 2.94 0.49 6.68
N LYS A 525 4.01 1.29 6.75
CA LYS A 525 4.67 1.67 8.01
C LYS A 525 3.73 2.48 8.92
N PRO A 526 3.85 2.39 10.25
CA PRO A 526 2.89 2.98 11.19
C PRO A 526 2.90 4.51 11.21
N TRP A 527 3.98 5.15 10.75
CA TRP A 527 4.12 6.60 10.60
C TRP A 527 3.62 7.13 9.24
N LEU A 528 3.05 6.28 8.38
CA LEU A 528 2.49 6.68 7.09
C LEU A 528 0.97 6.69 7.12
N ASP A 529 0.35 7.51 6.27
CA ASP A 529 -1.11 7.57 6.13
C ASP A 529 -1.71 6.27 5.58
N ILE A 530 -0.90 5.49 4.87
CA ILE A 530 -1.27 4.17 4.35
C ILE A 530 -1.10 3.04 5.38
N ALA A 531 -0.79 3.35 6.64
CA ALA A 531 -0.67 2.35 7.70
C ALA A 531 -1.96 1.52 7.86
N MET A 532 -1.83 0.27 8.27
CA MET A 532 -2.99 -0.54 8.64
C MET A 532 -3.54 -0.07 9.99
N ASN A 533 -4.73 0.54 9.97
CA ASN A 533 -5.38 1.11 11.16
C ASN A 533 -5.47 0.14 12.34
N GLN A 534 -5.70 -1.15 12.09
CA GLN A 534 -5.84 -2.17 13.12
C GLN A 534 -4.57 -2.42 13.96
N TYR A 535 -3.38 -2.10 13.44
CA TYR A 535 -2.12 -2.28 14.17
C TYR A 535 -1.50 -0.95 14.64
N LYS A 536 -1.99 0.19 14.14
CA LYS A 536 -1.39 1.52 14.37
C LYS A 536 -1.30 1.90 15.86
N ASN A 537 -2.25 1.47 16.69
CA ASN A 537 -2.28 1.71 18.13
C ASN A 537 -1.11 1.06 18.88
N LEU A 538 -0.61 -0.08 18.40
CA LEU A 538 0.50 -0.80 19.04
C LEU A 538 1.83 -0.03 18.95
N TRP A 539 2.00 0.78 17.90
CA TRP A 539 3.17 1.65 17.70
C TRP A 539 2.95 3.05 18.31
N THR A 540 1.80 3.67 18.06
CA THR A 540 1.52 5.05 18.51
C THR A 540 1.53 5.22 20.04
N LYS A 541 1.27 4.16 20.81
CA LYS A 541 1.37 4.21 22.28
C LYS A 541 2.79 4.50 22.83
N TYR A 542 3.82 4.37 21.99
CA TYR A 542 5.21 4.69 22.36
C TYR A 542 5.68 6.04 21.80
N VAL A 543 4.89 6.69 20.94
CA VAL A 543 5.21 8.03 20.43
C VAL A 543 5.12 9.03 21.58
N ASP A 544 6.11 9.92 21.68
CA ASP A 544 6.10 11.00 22.67
C ASP A 544 5.22 12.16 22.18
N ASN A 545 3.92 12.05 22.45
CA ASN A 545 2.94 13.07 22.11
C ASN A 545 3.06 14.33 22.97
N ASP A 546 3.80 14.30 24.08
CA ASP A 546 4.05 15.47 24.95
C ASP A 546 5.21 16.33 24.43
N MET A 547 5.90 15.85 23.38
CA MET A 547 6.99 16.56 22.74
C MET A 547 6.44 17.67 21.83
N GLU A 548 6.81 18.92 22.13
CA GLU A 548 6.29 20.12 21.48
C GLU A 548 6.38 20.05 19.95
N PHE A 549 7.52 19.61 19.40
CA PHE A 549 7.69 19.54 17.95
C PHE A 549 6.84 18.44 17.29
N VAL A 550 6.51 17.36 18.00
CA VAL A 550 5.57 16.32 17.50
C VAL A 550 4.18 16.92 17.32
N GLN A 551 3.71 17.69 18.31
CA GLN A 551 2.42 18.38 18.25
C GLN A 551 2.40 19.45 17.16
N MET A 552 3.42 20.32 17.11
CA MET A 552 3.52 21.40 16.12
C MET A 552 3.57 20.89 14.68
N CYS A 553 4.17 19.73 14.45
CA CYS A 553 4.27 19.12 13.13
C CYS A 553 3.08 18.20 12.79
N ASN A 554 2.02 18.21 13.60
CA ASN A 554 0.81 17.39 13.43
C ASN A 554 1.13 15.91 13.21
N PHE A 555 2.15 15.39 13.90
CA PHE A 555 2.48 13.98 13.79
C PHE A 555 1.45 13.14 14.54
N GLY A 556 0.77 12.23 13.85
CA GLY A 556 -0.22 11.32 14.46
C GLY A 556 -1.65 11.86 14.56
N VAL A 557 -1.93 13.03 13.98
CA VAL A 557 -3.29 13.62 13.88
C VAL A 557 -4.03 13.09 12.66
#